data_AF-A0A925HDE6-F1
#
_entry.id   AF-A0A925HDE6-F1
#
_cell.length_a   1.000
_cell.length_b   1.000
_cell.length_c   1.000
_cell.angle_alpha   90.00
_cell.angle_beta   90.00
_cell.angle_gamma   90.00
#
_symmetry.space_group_name_H-M   'P 1'
#
loop_
_entity.id
_entity.type
_entity.pdbx_description
1 polymer ?
#
loop_
_entity_poly.entity_id
_entity_poly.type
_entity_poly.pdbx_seq_one_letter_code
_entity_poly.pdbx_strand_id
1 'polypeptide(L)'
;MYSIPDRFRKIENLHILLWLLKDLCWAMLWRPLGIAMLIPTLTVAIVITWQTRHLKSELFHNLAVAFWICANGYWMIIEFWGYDEELRIYTAIPFGIGLLFIAIYYLVILPKEKAREQLASVPITTLEKNKDALH
;
A
#
# COMPACT_ATOMS: atom_id res chain seq x y z
N MET A 1 -14.82 11.61 -14.04
CA MET A 1 -13.81 12.39 -13.29
C MET A 1 -13.85 11.89 -11.85
N TYR A 2 -12.99 10.94 -11.49
CA TYR A 2 -12.92 10.40 -10.12
C TYR A 2 -12.25 11.46 -9.25
N SER A 3 -13.04 12.31 -8.59
CA SER A 3 -12.54 13.25 -7.60
C SER A 3 -12.31 12.50 -6.29
N ILE A 4 -11.06 12.10 -6.04
CA ILE A 4 -10.65 11.66 -4.71
C ILE A 4 -10.96 12.81 -3.75
N PRO A 5 -11.79 12.61 -2.70
CA PRO A 5 -12.18 13.71 -1.82
C PRO A 5 -10.95 14.38 -1.20
N ASP A 6 -10.91 15.71 -1.15
CA ASP A 6 -9.74 16.49 -0.67
C ASP A 6 -9.22 16.07 0.71
N ARG A 7 -10.08 15.46 1.54
CA ARG A 7 -9.70 14.92 2.85
C ARG A 7 -8.68 13.79 2.75
N PHE A 8 -8.78 12.90 1.76
CA PHE A 8 -7.83 11.81 1.57
C PHE A 8 -6.43 12.33 1.23
N ARG A 9 -6.36 13.30 0.31
CA ARG A 9 -5.09 13.94 -0.09
C ARG A 9 -4.38 14.61 1.08
N LYS A 10 -5.12 15.25 1.99
CA LYS A 10 -4.53 15.86 3.19
C LYS A 10 -3.94 14.82 4.15
N ILE A 11 -4.63 13.69 4.34
CA ILE A 11 -4.17 12.61 5.22
C ILE A 11 -2.95 11.91 4.62
N GLU A 12 -2.94 11.66 3.30
CA GLU A 12 -1.77 11.11 2.59
C GLU A 12 -0.55 12.04 2.67
N ASN A 13 -0.74 13.34 2.46
CA ASN A 13 0.36 14.30 2.60
C ASN A 13 0.90 14.36 4.03
N LEU A 14 0.01 14.33 5.03
CA LEU A 14 0.39 14.28 6.44
C LEU A 14 1.13 12.98 6.77
N HIS A 15 0.70 11.86 6.19
CA HIS A 15 1.35 10.57 6.35
C HIS A 15 2.78 10.58 5.85
N ILE A 16 3.01 11.08 4.63
CA ILE A 16 4.35 11.23 4.04
C ILE A 16 5.22 12.14 4.91
N LEU A 17 4.66 13.25 5.40
CA LEU A 17 5.38 14.17 6.29
C LEU A 17 5.80 13.50 7.60
N LEU A 18 4.89 12.77 8.25
CA LEU A 18 5.18 12.03 9.48
C LEU A 18 6.24 10.95 9.25
N TRP A 19 6.14 10.24 8.12
CA TRP A 19 7.12 9.23 7.73
C TRP A 19 8.51 9.84 7.55
N LEU A 20 8.63 10.94 6.79
CA LEU A 20 9.92 11.63 6.60
C LEU A 20 10.51 12.13 7.92
N LEU A 21 9.68 12.67 8.82
CA LEU A 21 10.15 13.13 10.13
C LEU A 21 10.67 11.95 10.98
N LYS A 22 9.93 10.83 11.00
CA LYS A 22 10.35 9.60 11.67
C LYS A 22 11.68 9.09 11.10
N ASP A 23 11.83 9.02 9.78
CA ASP A 23 13.06 8.55 9.11
C ASP A 23 14.24 9.51 9.37
N LEU A 24 14.00 10.82 9.43
CA LEU A 24 15.04 11.80 9.82
C LEU A 24 15.53 11.56 11.26
N CYS A 25 14.61 11.28 12.19
CA CYS A 25 14.97 10.96 13.57
C CYS A 25 15.78 9.67 13.67
N TRP A 26 15.46 8.69 12.82
CA TRP A 26 16.21 7.46 12.71
C TRP A 26 17.62 7.68 12.15
N ALA A 27 17.75 8.45 11.06
CA ALA A 27 19.05 8.81 10.47
C ALA A 27 19.96 9.58 11.45
N MET A 28 19.37 10.40 12.34
CA MET A 28 20.08 11.11 13.41
C MET A 28 20.32 10.24 14.66
N LEU A 29 19.94 8.96 14.64
CA LEU A 29 20.05 8.00 15.75
C LEU A 29 19.34 8.46 17.05
N TRP A 30 18.28 9.27 16.94
CA TRP A 30 17.49 9.75 18.07
C TRP A 30 16.54 8.67 18.59
N ARG A 31 17.07 7.71 19.35
CA ARG A 31 16.39 6.50 19.81
C ARG A 31 14.97 6.69 20.36
N PRO A 32 14.73 7.52 21.40
CA PRO A 32 13.39 7.67 21.97
C PRO A 32 12.43 8.39 21.00
N LEU A 33 12.95 9.34 20.21
CA LEU A 33 12.13 10.15 19.31
C LEU A 33 11.72 9.36 18.06
N GLY A 34 12.61 8.53 17.52
CA GLY A 34 12.31 7.62 16.41
C GLY A 34 11.24 6.59 16.79
N ILE A 35 11.35 5.96 17.97
CA ILE A 35 10.34 5.01 18.46
C ILE A 35 9.00 5.71 18.72
N ALA A 36 9.02 6.89 19.36
CA ALA A 36 7.81 7.67 19.60
C ALA A 36 7.11 8.06 18.29
N MET A 37 7.86 8.38 17.23
CA MET A 37 7.32 8.74 15.91
C MET A 37 6.87 7.54 15.08
N LEU A 38 7.29 6.31 15.40
CA LEU A 38 6.79 5.11 14.73
C LEU A 38 5.28 4.92 14.96
N ILE A 39 4.81 5.20 16.18
CA ILE A 39 3.40 5.05 16.58
C ILE A 39 2.46 5.93 15.74
N PRO A 40 2.64 7.27 15.66
CA PRO A 40 1.77 8.11 14.84
C PRO A 40 1.90 7.79 13.35
N THR A 41 3.09 7.44 12.85
CA THR A 41 3.30 7.09 11.44
C THR A 41 2.53 5.82 11.06
N LEU A 42 2.62 4.77 11.87
CA LEU A 42 1.89 3.52 11.67
C LEU A 42 0.38 3.69 11.84
N THR A 43 -0.04 4.50 12.82
CA THR A 43 -1.46 4.78 13.05
C THR A 43 -2.08 5.45 11.83
N VAL A 44 -1.42 6.46 11.26
CA VAL A 44 -1.92 7.14 10.05
C VAL A 44 -1.93 6.19 8.84
N ALA A 45 -0.90 5.34 8.68
CA ALA A 45 -0.88 4.31 7.63
C ALA A 45 -2.10 3.37 7.70
N ILE A 46 -2.41 2.87 8.90
CA ILE A 46 -3.56 1.98 9.12
C ILE A 46 -4.89 2.72 8.87
N VAL A 47 -5.00 3.97 9.32
CA VAL A 47 -6.19 4.80 9.09
C VAL A 47 -6.42 5.03 7.60
N ILE A 48 -5.37 5.33 6.82
CA ILE A 48 -5.46 5.48 5.36
C ILE A 48 -5.97 4.16 4.73
N THR A 49 -5.34 3.04 5.08
CA THR A 49 -5.73 1.70 4.58
C THR A 49 -7.19 1.38 4.91
N TRP A 50 -7.65 1.71 6.12
CA TRP A 50 -9.04 1.48 6.52
C TRP A 50 -10.02 2.37 5.75
N GLN A 51 -9.67 3.64 5.51
CA GLN A 51 -10.54 4.57 4.77
C GLN A 51 -10.62 4.22 3.28
N THR A 52 -9.53 3.75 2.65
CA THR A 52 -9.51 3.39 1.23
C THR A 52 -10.01 1.98 0.93
N ARG A 53 -10.56 1.24 1.92
CA ARG A 53 -11.12 -0.11 1.76
C ARG A 53 -12.18 -0.27 0.67
N HIS A 54 -12.82 0.83 0.27
CA HIS A 54 -13.82 0.85 -0.80
C HIS A 54 -13.20 0.77 -2.20
N LEU A 55 -11.93 1.17 -2.35
CA LEU A 55 -11.16 1.13 -3.59
C LEU A 55 -10.09 0.06 -3.47
N LYS A 56 -10.30 -1.10 -4.11
CA LYS A 56 -9.37 -2.23 -4.02
C LYS A 56 -7.95 -1.85 -4.45
N SER A 57 -7.81 -1.06 -5.52
CA SER A 57 -6.51 -0.52 -5.98
C SER A 57 -5.71 0.15 -4.89
N GLU A 58 -6.35 1.13 -4.25
CA GLU A 58 -5.73 1.95 -3.20
C GLU A 58 -5.51 1.13 -1.93
N LEU A 59 -6.42 0.22 -1.60
CA LEU A 59 -6.29 -0.66 -0.44
C LEU A 59 -5.01 -1.51 -0.50
N PHE A 60 -4.74 -2.16 -1.64
CA PHE A 60 -3.55 -3.01 -1.78
C PHE A 60 -2.25 -2.21 -1.72
N HIS A 61 -2.23 -1.00 -2.32
CA HIS A 61 -1.09 -0.09 -2.22
C HIS A 61 -0.87 0.38 -0.78
N ASN A 62 -1.91 0.85 -0.11
CA ASN A 62 -1.83 1.36 1.25
C ASN A 62 -1.45 0.25 2.25
N LEU A 63 -1.92 -0.97 2.02
CA LEU A 63 -1.50 -2.14 2.79
C LEU A 63 -0.02 -2.46 2.60
N ALA A 64 0.48 -2.40 1.36
CA ALA A 64 1.90 -2.58 1.09
C ALA A 64 2.77 -1.51 1.77
N VAL A 65 2.35 -0.25 1.73
CA VAL A 65 3.01 0.86 2.45
C VAL A 65 2.98 0.62 3.97
N ALA A 66 1.85 0.17 4.53
CA ALA A 66 1.76 -0.15 5.95
C ALA A 66 2.73 -1.28 6.36
N PHE A 67 2.83 -2.36 5.57
CA PHE A 67 3.79 -3.44 5.83
C PHE A 67 5.24 -2.99 5.67
N TRP A 68 5.53 -2.11 4.71
CA TRP A 68 6.85 -1.48 4.60
C TRP A 68 7.16 -0.66 5.86
N ILE A 69 6.26 0.20 6.33
CA ILE A 69 6.49 0.99 7.55
C ILE A 69 6.72 0.09 8.77
N CYS A 70 6.01 -1.03 8.88
CA CYS A 70 6.29 -2.05 9.90
C CYS A 70 7.70 -2.65 9.76
N ALA A 71 8.11 -3.02 8.55
CA ALA A 71 9.46 -3.52 8.28
C ALA A 71 10.54 -2.52 8.68
N ASN A 72 10.31 -1.25 8.33
CA ASN A 72 11.23 -0.15 8.58
C ASN A 72 11.29 0.19 10.08
N GLY A 73 10.15 0.14 10.78
CA GLY A 73 10.11 0.25 12.24
C GLY A 73 10.81 -0.90 12.95
N TYR A 74 10.65 -2.13 12.47
CA TYR A 74 11.36 -3.29 12.99
C TYR A 74 12.88 -3.16 12.80
N TRP A 75 13.33 -2.72 11.61
CA TRP A 75 14.74 -2.46 11.35
C TRP A 75 15.32 -1.38 12.27
N MET A 76 14.63 -0.26 12.43
CA MET A 76 15.03 0.80 13.35
C MET A 76 15.18 0.29 14.79
N ILE A 77 14.24 -0.55 15.25
CA ILE A 77 14.29 -1.13 16.61
C ILE A 77 15.51 -2.05 16.77
N ILE A 78 15.76 -2.98 15.85
CA ILE A 78 16.92 -3.88 15.97
C ILE A 78 18.26 -3.12 15.91
N GLU A 79 18.34 -2.04 15.14
CA GLU A 79 19.53 -1.21 15.03
C GLU A 79 19.77 -0.42 16.33
N PHE A 80 18.72 0.14 16.94
CA PHE A 80 18.83 0.79 18.23
C PHE A 80 19.25 -0.17 19.35
N TRP A 81 18.85 -1.43 19.29
CA TRP A 81 19.29 -2.45 20.25
C TRP A 81 20.66 -3.07 19.90
N GLY A 82 21.26 -2.74 18.75
CA GLY A 82 22.58 -3.21 18.35
C GLY A 82 22.62 -4.65 17.82
N TYR A 83 21.48 -5.26 17.48
CA TYR A 83 21.38 -6.61 16.89
C TYR A 83 21.34 -6.58 15.35
N ASP A 84 21.85 -5.51 14.76
CA ASP A 84 21.75 -5.23 13.33
C ASP A 84 22.42 -6.32 12.47
N GLU A 85 23.60 -6.81 12.87
CA GLU A 85 24.34 -7.81 12.09
C GLU A 85 23.61 -9.18 11.99
N GLU A 86 22.87 -9.57 13.03
CA GLU A 86 22.20 -10.87 13.08
C GLU A 86 20.74 -10.82 12.60
N LEU A 87 20.02 -9.74 12.93
CA LEU A 87 18.57 -9.66 12.74
C LEU A 87 18.14 -8.88 11.51
N ARG A 88 19.04 -8.15 10.84
CA ARG A 88 18.71 -7.34 9.65
C ARG A 88 18.12 -8.19 8.53
N ILE A 89 18.55 -9.43 8.36
CA ILE A 89 18.00 -10.29 7.30
C ILE A 89 16.50 -10.58 7.51
N TYR A 90 16.03 -10.61 8.76
CA TYR A 90 14.61 -10.81 9.06
C TYR A 90 13.76 -9.58 8.74
N THR A 91 14.36 -8.39 8.62
CA THR A 91 13.66 -7.18 8.15
C THR A 91 13.22 -7.33 6.70
N ALA A 92 13.94 -8.13 5.89
CA ALA A 92 13.60 -8.37 4.50
C ALA A 92 12.27 -9.14 4.32
N ILE A 93 11.83 -9.89 5.35
CA ILE A 93 10.58 -10.66 5.30
C ILE A 93 9.36 -9.74 5.16
N PRO A 94 9.11 -8.77 6.07
CA PRO A 94 7.99 -7.84 5.93
C PRO A 94 8.13 -6.92 4.71
N PHE A 95 9.36 -6.59 4.29
CA PHE A 95 9.60 -5.91 3.00
C PHE A 95 9.12 -6.75 1.81
N GLY A 96 9.46 -8.04 1.80
CA GLY A 96 9.02 -8.98 0.77
C GLY A 96 7.50 -9.16 0.75
N ILE A 97 6.86 -9.17 1.93
CA ILE A 97 5.38 -9.22 2.03
C ILE A 97 4.75 -7.96 1.44
N GLY A 98 5.27 -6.78 1.75
CA GLY A 98 4.80 -5.52 1.16
C GLY A 98 4.93 -5.51 -0.36
N LEU A 99 6.09 -5.94 -0.88
CA LEU A 99 6.32 -6.06 -2.32
C LEU A 99 5.37 -7.08 -2.97
N LEU A 100 5.12 -8.21 -2.30
CA LEU A 100 4.20 -9.23 -2.76
C LEU A 100 2.77 -8.70 -2.91
N PHE A 101 2.29 -7.86 -1.98
CA PHE A 101 0.97 -7.23 -2.09
C PHE A 101 0.85 -6.34 -3.34
N ILE A 102 1.88 -5.53 -3.64
CA ILE A 102 1.91 -4.71 -4.86
C ILE A 102 1.96 -5.60 -6.10
N ALA A 103 2.82 -6.63 -6.09
CA ALA A 103 2.96 -7.56 -7.21
C ALA A 103 1.65 -8.30 -7.51
N ILE A 104 0.95 -8.82 -6.48
CA ILE A 104 -0.35 -9.47 -6.64
C ILE A 104 -1.37 -8.51 -7.25
N TYR A 105 -1.38 -7.25 -6.79
CA TYR A 105 -2.31 -6.27 -7.32
C TYR A 105 -2.10 -6.01 -8.82
N TYR A 106 -0.86 -5.74 -9.24
CA TYR A 106 -0.56 -5.44 -10.64
C TYR A 106 -0.64 -6.67 -11.56
N LEU A 107 -0.20 -7.84 -11.10
CA LEU A 107 -0.12 -9.04 -11.95
C LEU A 107 -1.44 -9.80 -12.03
N VAL A 108 -2.29 -9.74 -11.00
CA VAL A 108 -3.50 -10.58 -10.91
C VAL A 108 -4.78 -9.77 -10.90
N ILE A 109 -4.85 -8.66 -10.15
CA ILE A 109 -6.10 -7.93 -9.92
C ILE A 109 -6.40 -6.97 -11.08
N LEU A 110 -5.42 -6.13 -11.45
CA LEU A 110 -5.55 -5.17 -12.54
C LEU A 110 -5.96 -5.80 -13.89
N PRO A 111 -5.35 -6.90 -14.37
CA PRO A 111 -5.77 -7.53 -15.62
C PRO A 111 -7.18 -8.13 -15.54
N LYS A 112 -7.60 -8.64 -14.37
CA LYS A 112 -8.96 -9.16 -14.17
C LYS A 112 -10.02 -8.06 -14.18
N GLU A 113 -9.72 -6.88 -13.64
CA GLU A 113 -10.60 -5.72 -13.69
C GLU A 113 -10.76 -5.22 -15.13
N LYS A 114 -9.66 -5.08 -15.88
CA LYS A 114 -9.69 -4.71 -17.30
C LYS A 114 -10.50 -5.70 -18.15
N ALA A 115 -10.33 -7.01 -17.93
CA ALA A 115 -11.09 -8.03 -18.64
C ALA A 115 -12.60 -7.94 -18.35
N ARG A 116 -12.98 -7.64 -17.09
CA ARG A 116 -14.38 -7.45 -16.69
C ARG A 116 -15.00 -6.20 -17.31
N GLU A 117 -14.28 -5.08 -17.33
CA GLU A 117 -14.75 -3.85 -17.99
C GLU A 117 -14.96 -4.06 -19.49
N GLN A 118 -14.04 -4.76 -20.16
CA GLN A 118 -14.17 -5.10 -21.57
C GLN A 118 -15.45 -5.92 -21.83
N LEU A 119 -15.69 -6.97 -21.04
CA LEU A 119 -16.90 -7.80 -21.11
C LEU A 119 -18.20 -7.00 -20.85
N ALA A 120 -18.17 -6.06 -19.90
CA ALA A 120 -19.33 -5.21 -19.59
C ALA A 120 -19.58 -4.13 -20.65
N SER A 121 -18.55 -3.72 -21.39
CA SER A 121 -18.62 -2.72 -22.46
C SER A 121 -19.03 -3.30 -23.83
N VAL A 122 -19.15 -4.62 -23.95
CA VAL A 122 -19.60 -5.27 -25.20
C VAL A 122 -21.05 -4.84 -25.47
N PRO A 123 -21.32 -4.08 -26.55
CA PRO A 123 -22.66 -3.62 -26.84
C PRO A 123 -23.55 -4.80 -27.25
N ILE A 124 -24.76 -4.85 -26.68
CA ILE A 124 -25.76 -5.93 -26.85
C ILE A 124 -26.01 -6.28 -28.33
N THR A 125 -25.87 -5.31 -29.23
CA THR A 125 -25.97 -5.47 -30.70
C THR A 125 -25.00 -6.50 -31.29
N THR A 126 -23.87 -6.80 -30.65
CA THR A 126 -22.95 -7.86 -31.13
C THR A 126 -23.41 -9.27 -30.75
N LEU A 127 -24.23 -9.41 -29.70
CA LEU A 127 -24.76 -10.70 -29.28
C LEU A 127 -25.97 -11.12 -30.13
N GLU A 128 -26.80 -10.17 -30.58
CA GLU A 128 -27.90 -10.44 -31.53
C GLU A 128 -27.36 -10.83 -32.91
N LYS A 129 -26.39 -10.08 -33.45
CA LYS A 129 -25.83 -10.35 -34.79
C LYS A 129 -25.16 -11.73 -34.92
N ASN A 130 -24.68 -12.29 -33.82
CA ASN A 130 -24.05 -13.62 -33.80
C ASN A 130 -25.09 -14.74 -33.65
N LYS A 131 -26.25 -14.46 -33.05
CA LYS A 131 -27.39 -15.39 -33.03
C LYS A 131 -28.06 -15.50 -34.39
N ASP A 132 -28.18 -14.39 -35.11
CA ASP A 132 -28.79 -14.37 -36.46
C ASP A 132 -27.90 -14.99 -37.54
N ALA A 133 -26.59 -15.08 -37.31
CA ALA A 133 -25.64 -15.73 -38.22
C ALA A 133 -25.55 -17.27 -38.04
N LEU A 134 -26.20 -17.81 -37.01
CA LEU A 134 -26.27 -19.23 -36.68
C LEU A 134 -27.60 -19.89 -37.12
N HIS A 135 -28.51 -19.12 -37.73
CA HIS A 135 -29.75 -19.57 -38.37
C HIS A 135 -29.68 -19.37 -39.89
#